data_AF-A0A2H0PLH5-F1
#
_entry.id   AF-A0A2H0PLH5-F1
#
_cell.length_a   1.000
_cell.length_b   1.000
_cell.length_c   1.000
_cell.angle_alpha   90.00
_cell.angle_beta   90.00
_cell.angle_gamma   90.00
#
_symmetry.space_group_name_H-M   'P 1'
#
loop_
_entity.id
_entity.type
_entity.pdbx_description
1 polymer ?
#
loop_
_entity_poly.entity_id
_entity_poly.type
_entity_poly.pdbx_seq_one_letter_code
_entity_poly.pdbx_strand_id
1 'polypeptide(L)'
;MVSRLAPKDVWGERVLIQRCWIHKLRNLTGYAPKKYHGQIAWRMKKLMNLVSLAEAQRELASFIRWLDDIRYEAAQSLREVDDELLTVVELEVPRELRKNLSCTNAIESLFGIAHNFK
;
A
#
# COMPACT_ATOMS: atom_id res chain seq x y z
N MET A 1 5.11 13.47 0.14
CA MET A 1 4.15 12.77 -0.74
C MET A 1 4.65 12.98 -2.17
N VAL A 2 5.01 11.92 -2.89
CA VAL A 2 5.41 12.04 -4.30
C VAL A 2 4.14 12.20 -5.13
N SER A 3 4.07 13.22 -6.00
CA SER A 3 2.89 13.49 -6.83
C SER A 3 2.63 12.34 -7.81
N ARG A 4 1.38 11.87 -7.87
CA ARG A 4 0.93 10.86 -8.86
C ARG A 4 0.93 11.35 -10.30
N LEU A 5 0.86 12.67 -10.46
CA LEU A 5 0.71 13.29 -11.77
C LEU A 5 2.01 13.17 -12.56
N ALA A 6 3.16 13.38 -11.90
CA ALA A 6 4.45 13.42 -12.60
C ALA A 6 4.77 12.17 -13.44
N PRO A 7 4.55 10.91 -12.99
CA PRO A 7 4.71 9.75 -13.86
C PRO A 7 3.69 9.70 -15.01
N LYS A 8 2.41 10.00 -14.75
CA LYS A 8 1.38 9.97 -15.80
C LYS A 8 1.59 11.04 -16.85
N ASP A 9 2.09 12.21 -16.46
CA ASP A 9 2.39 13.33 -17.37
C ASP A 9 3.48 12.97 -18.39
N VAL A 10 4.42 12.08 -18.03
CA VAL A 10 5.54 11.67 -18.89
C VAL A 10 5.19 10.42 -19.70
N TRP A 11 4.59 9.40 -19.07
CA TRP A 11 4.40 8.08 -19.69
C TRP A 11 2.97 7.80 -20.17
N GLY A 12 1.99 8.65 -19.82
CA GLY A 12 0.58 8.47 -20.12
C GLY A 12 0.02 7.18 -19.52
N GLU A 13 -0.94 6.54 -20.20
CA GLU A 13 -1.54 5.27 -19.76
C GLU A 13 -0.60 4.06 -19.84
N ARG A 14 0.66 4.25 -20.27
CA ARG A 14 1.66 3.16 -20.31
C ARG A 14 2.33 2.91 -18.96
N VAL A 15 2.14 3.80 -17.97
CA VAL A 15 2.68 3.61 -16.63
C VAL A 15 1.62 3.01 -15.71
N LEU A 16 1.96 1.88 -15.10
CA LEU A 16 1.20 1.31 -13.99
C LEU A 16 1.83 1.79 -12.68
N ILE A 17 1.02 2.39 -11.82
CA ILE A 17 1.48 2.93 -10.54
C ILE A 17 1.17 1.92 -9.46
N GLN A 18 2.19 1.55 -8.69
CA GLN A 18 2.07 0.74 -7.49
C GLN A 18 2.23 1.63 -6.26
N ARG A 19 1.28 1.58 -5.33
CA ARG A 19 1.40 2.26 -4.03
C ARG A 19 1.87 1.28 -2.97
N CYS A 20 3.06 1.54 -2.44
CA CYS A 20 3.67 0.71 -1.40
C CYS A 20 2.75 0.53 -0.19
N TRP A 21 2.33 -0.71 0.06
CA TRP A 21 1.37 -1.04 1.10
C TRP A 21 1.95 -0.87 2.51
N ILE A 22 3.28 -0.99 2.68
CA ILE A 22 3.96 -0.76 3.97
C ILE A 22 3.80 0.70 4.41
N HIS A 23 4.08 1.62 3.51
CA HIS A 23 3.88 3.05 3.76
C HIS A 23 2.41 3.35 3.96
N LYS A 24 1.53 2.68 3.21
CA LYS A 24 0.11 2.89 3.43
C LYS A 24 -0.34 2.40 4.80
N LEU A 25 0.13 1.24 5.25
CA LEU A 25 -0.13 0.71 6.57
C LEU A 25 0.31 1.69 7.66
N ARG A 26 1.52 2.26 7.54
CA ARG A 26 2.03 3.29 8.48
C ARG A 26 1.10 4.50 8.53
N ASN A 27 0.64 5.00 7.38
CA ASN A 27 -0.31 6.11 7.32
C ASN A 27 -1.63 5.74 8.03
N LEU A 28 -2.20 4.56 7.75
CA LEU A 28 -3.45 4.12 8.38
C LEU A 28 -3.33 4.04 9.90
N THR A 29 -2.23 3.48 10.42
CA THR A 29 -1.97 3.42 11.86
C THR A 29 -1.71 4.80 12.47
N GLY A 30 -1.25 5.78 11.68
CA GLY A 30 -1.10 7.17 12.12
C GLY A 30 -2.44 7.88 12.37
N TYR A 31 -3.48 7.53 11.62
CA TYR A 31 -4.83 8.08 11.79
C TYR A 31 -5.67 7.30 12.81
N ALA A 32 -5.55 5.97 12.84
CA ALA A 32 -6.44 5.11 13.61
C ALA A 32 -6.03 4.97 15.09
N PRO A 33 -7.00 4.79 16.01
CA PRO A 33 -6.70 4.50 17.42
C PRO A 33 -5.81 3.26 17.61
N LYS A 34 -4.86 3.33 18.56
CA LYS A 34 -3.86 2.27 18.82
C LYS A 34 -4.46 0.87 19.00
N LYS A 35 -5.63 0.75 19.64
CA LYS A 35 -6.31 -0.53 19.86
C LYS A 35 -6.63 -1.31 18.58
N TYR A 36 -6.75 -0.64 17.43
CA TYR A 36 -7.06 -1.25 16.15
C TYR A 36 -5.82 -1.53 15.28
N HIS A 37 -4.62 -1.12 15.68
CA HIS A 37 -3.41 -1.25 14.86
C HIS A 37 -3.11 -2.69 14.46
N GLY A 38 -3.31 -3.65 15.37
CA GLY A 38 -3.14 -5.08 15.07
C GLY A 38 -4.10 -5.57 13.99
N GLN A 39 -5.38 -5.17 14.06
CA GLN A 39 -6.39 -5.55 13.06
C GLN A 39 -6.12 -4.90 11.71
N ILE A 40 -5.72 -3.62 11.68
CA ILE A 40 -5.32 -2.91 10.45
C ILE A 40 -4.16 -3.64 9.78
N ALA A 41 -3.13 -3.99 10.54
CA ALA A 41 -1.97 -4.72 10.03
C ALA A 41 -2.34 -6.11 9.50
N TRP A 42 -3.22 -6.83 10.20
CA TRP A 42 -3.73 -8.13 9.75
C TRP A 42 -4.51 -8.02 8.44
N ARG A 43 -5.45 -7.06 8.33
CA ARG A 43 -6.24 -6.86 7.10
C ARG A 43 -5.38 -6.45 5.92
N MET A 44 -4.42 -5.55 6.12
CA MET A 44 -3.47 -5.17 5.06
C MET A 44 -2.65 -6.37 4.58
N LYS A 45 -2.12 -7.17 5.50
CA LYS A 45 -1.39 -8.41 5.14
C LYS A 45 -2.27 -9.40 4.41
N LYS A 46 -3.53 -9.59 4.85
CA LYS A 46 -4.51 -10.44 4.18
C LYS A 46 -4.70 -9.97 2.73
N LEU A 47 -5.01 -8.68 2.54
CA LEU A 47 -5.21 -8.06 1.24
C LEU A 47 -4.03 -8.32 0.29
N MET A 48 -2.79 -8.13 0.76
CA MET A 48 -1.58 -8.29 -0.04
C MET A 48 -1.18 -9.74 -0.35
N ASN A 49 -1.77 -10.72 0.34
CA ASN A 49 -1.58 -12.14 0.03
C ASN A 49 -2.64 -12.71 -0.91
N LEU A 50 -3.65 -11.92 -1.31
CA LEU A 50 -4.64 -12.36 -2.29
C LEU A 50 -4.01 -12.43 -3.69
N VAL A 51 -4.39 -13.47 -4.43
CA VAL A 51 -3.94 -13.69 -5.81
C VAL A 51 -5.04 -13.31 -6.80
N SER A 52 -6.31 -13.51 -6.43
CA SER A 52 -7.44 -13.07 -7.24
C SER A 52 -7.68 -11.57 -7.08
N LEU A 53 -7.65 -10.84 -8.19
CA LEU A 53 -7.99 -9.42 -8.22
C LEU A 53 -9.41 -9.16 -7.69
N ALA A 54 -10.37 -9.99 -8.06
CA ALA A 54 -11.75 -9.86 -7.61
C ALA A 54 -11.89 -10.05 -6.08
N GLU A 55 -11.13 -10.98 -5.49
CA GLU A 55 -11.07 -11.12 -4.03
C GLU A 55 -10.40 -9.93 -3.37
N ALA A 56 -9.31 -9.42 -3.97
CA ALA A 56 -8.58 -8.27 -3.46
C ALA A 56 -9.45 -7.01 -3.44
N GLN A 57 -10.20 -6.74 -4.51
CA GLN A 57 -11.15 -5.62 -4.56
C GLN A 57 -12.24 -5.75 -3.50
N ARG A 58 -12.80 -6.96 -3.30
CA ARG A 58 -13.80 -7.20 -2.24
C ARG A 58 -13.23 -6.99 -0.84
N GLU A 59 -12.02 -7.47 -0.57
CA GLU A 59 -11.37 -7.26 0.73
C GLU A 59 -11.02 -5.79 0.94
N LEU A 60 -10.53 -5.08 -0.08
CA LEU A 60 -10.23 -3.64 -0.01
C LEU A 60 -11.49 -2.83 0.31
N ALA A 61 -12.60 -3.08 -0.40
CA ALA A 61 -13.86 -2.41 -0.14
C ALA A 61 -14.40 -2.71 1.28
N SER A 62 -14.28 -3.95 1.74
CA SER A 62 -14.61 -4.33 3.11
C SER A 62 -13.68 -3.68 4.14
N PHE A 63 -12.41 -3.46 3.80
CA PHE A 63 -11.45 -2.78 4.65
C PHE A 63 -11.78 -1.31 4.79
N ILE A 64 -12.09 -0.63 3.69
CA ILE A 64 -12.52 0.77 3.70
C ILE A 64 -13.78 0.97 4.56
N ARG A 65 -14.82 0.13 4.38
CA ARG A 65 -16.06 0.24 5.17
C ARG A 65 -15.80 0.10 6.67
N TRP A 66 -15.02 -0.90 7.06
CA TRP A 66 -14.66 -1.07 8.47
C TRP A 66 -13.82 0.09 9.00
N LEU A 67 -12.96 0.69 8.15
CA LEU A 67 -12.22 1.89 8.54
C LEU A 67 -13.15 3.08 8.75
N ASP A 68 -14.24 3.24 7.99
CA ASP A 68 -15.23 4.31 8.23
C ASP A 68 -15.84 4.20 9.62
N ASP A 69 -16.17 2.98 10.05
CA ASP A 69 -16.78 2.72 11.37
C ASP A 69 -15.84 3.10 12.53
N ILE A 70 -14.52 3.05 12.33
CA ILE A 70 -13.54 3.33 13.38
C ILE A 70 -12.89 4.71 13.29
N ARG A 71 -12.62 5.21 12.06
CA ARG A 71 -11.94 6.49 11.80
C ARG A 71 -12.03 6.92 10.33
N TYR A 72 -12.78 7.98 10.07
CA TYR A 72 -12.96 8.58 8.75
C TYR A 72 -11.64 8.90 8.02
N GLU A 73 -10.66 9.51 8.68
CA GLU A 73 -9.39 9.91 8.04
C GLU A 73 -8.55 8.69 7.61
N ALA A 74 -8.63 7.58 8.34
CA ALA A 74 -7.98 6.33 7.92
C ALA A 74 -8.65 5.78 6.66
N ALA A 75 -9.98 5.80 6.60
CA ALA A 75 -10.74 5.36 5.44
C ALA A 75 -10.49 6.26 4.22
N GLN A 76 -10.49 7.59 4.38
CA GLN A 76 -10.14 8.54 3.34
C GLN A 76 -8.72 8.34 2.84
N SER A 77 -7.78 8.10 3.76
CA SER A 77 -6.43 7.72 3.36
C SER A 77 -6.50 6.48 2.48
N LEU A 78 -7.14 5.38 2.88
CA LEU A 78 -7.16 4.17 2.04
C LEU A 78 -7.83 4.40 0.67
N ARG A 79 -8.95 5.15 0.61
CA ARG A 79 -9.62 5.54 -0.63
C ARG A 79 -8.75 6.35 -1.58
N GLU A 80 -7.89 7.23 -1.06
CA GLU A 80 -6.94 8.00 -1.87
C GLU A 80 -6.16 7.05 -2.80
N VAL A 81 -5.78 5.87 -2.30
CA VAL A 81 -4.91 4.92 -3.01
C VAL A 81 -5.61 4.22 -4.17
N ASP A 82 -6.92 4.00 -4.04
CA ASP A 82 -7.75 3.28 -4.98
C ASP A 82 -7.12 1.94 -5.40
N ASP A 83 -7.24 1.57 -6.68
CA ASP A 83 -6.67 0.35 -7.24
C ASP A 83 -5.14 0.34 -7.35
N GLU A 84 -4.43 1.47 -7.15
CA GLU A 84 -2.96 1.50 -7.20
C GLU A 84 -2.30 0.63 -6.10
N LEU A 85 -3.07 0.27 -5.05
CA LEU A 85 -2.63 -0.68 -4.03
C LEU A 85 -2.64 -2.12 -4.56
N LEU A 86 -3.48 -2.42 -5.55
CA LEU A 86 -3.74 -3.74 -6.11
C LEU A 86 -2.98 -4.01 -7.42
N THR A 87 -2.22 -3.05 -7.93
CA THR A 87 -1.42 -3.19 -9.17
C THR A 87 -0.53 -4.44 -9.19
N VAL A 88 0.03 -4.85 -8.04
CA VAL A 88 0.85 -6.09 -7.95
C VAL A 88 0.02 -7.38 -8.04
N VAL A 89 -1.26 -7.30 -7.69
CA VAL A 89 -2.23 -8.39 -7.84
C VAL A 89 -2.68 -8.46 -9.29
N GLU A 90 -3.01 -7.32 -9.89
CA GLU A 90 -3.40 -7.19 -11.30
C GLU A 90 -2.31 -7.70 -12.25
N LEU A 91 -1.05 -7.36 -11.98
CA LEU A 91 0.11 -7.84 -12.75
C LEU A 91 0.52 -9.29 -12.45
N GLU A 92 -0.24 -10.00 -11.61
CA GLU A 92 0.04 -11.38 -11.20
C GLU A 92 1.48 -11.59 -10.71
N VAL A 93 2.06 -10.56 -10.06
CA VAL A 93 3.48 -10.57 -9.68
C VAL A 93 3.75 -11.79 -8.77
N PRO A 94 4.77 -12.61 -9.05
CA PRO A 94 5.09 -13.78 -8.22
C PRO A 94 5.33 -13.42 -6.75
N ARG A 95 4.96 -14.34 -5.86
CA ARG A 95 5.00 -14.12 -4.40
C ARG A 95 6.40 -13.77 -3.89
N GLU A 96 7.41 -14.37 -4.49
CA GLU A 96 8.84 -14.15 -4.22
C GLU A 96 9.21 -12.67 -4.46
N LEU A 97 8.73 -12.09 -5.56
CA LEU A 97 8.94 -10.68 -5.88
C LEU A 97 8.08 -9.79 -4.98
N ARG A 98 6.83 -10.15 -4.71
CA ARG A 98 5.98 -9.41 -3.77
C ARG A 98 6.62 -9.31 -2.38
N LYS A 99 7.32 -10.34 -1.92
CA LYS A 99 8.07 -10.30 -0.64
C LYS A 99 9.16 -9.23 -0.65
N ASN A 100 9.86 -9.05 -1.76
CA ASN A 100 10.87 -7.99 -1.91
C ASN A 100 10.24 -6.59 -1.99
N LEU A 101 9.10 -6.45 -2.68
CA LEU A 101 8.32 -5.20 -2.68
C LEU A 101 7.68 -4.87 -1.32
N SER A 102 7.67 -5.87 -0.42
CA SER A 102 7.12 -5.82 0.94
C SER A 102 8.18 -5.58 2.01
N CYS A 103 9.42 -5.28 1.64
CA CYS A 103 10.45 -4.85 2.57
C CYS A 103 10.95 -3.45 2.18
N THR A 104 11.23 -2.62 3.19
CA THR A 104 11.90 -1.34 2.97
C THR A 104 13.41 -1.52 2.91
N ASN A 105 13.95 -2.72 3.15
CA ASN A 105 15.40 -2.98 3.23
C ASN A 105 16.16 -2.45 2.01
N ALA A 106 15.67 -2.67 0.79
CA ALA A 106 16.33 -2.15 -0.41
C ALA A 106 16.45 -0.62 -0.39
N ILE A 107 15.43 0.08 0.14
CA ILE A 107 15.40 1.54 0.23
C ILE A 107 16.21 2.04 1.43
N GLU A 108 15.98 1.47 2.62
CA GLU A 108 16.63 1.87 3.88
C GLU A 108 18.13 1.52 3.89
N SER A 109 18.54 0.39 3.31
CA SER A 109 19.96 0.05 3.16
C SER A 109 20.67 1.04 2.25
N LEU A 110 20.04 1.48 1.15
CA LEU A 110 20.58 2.52 0.26
C LEU A 110 20.69 3.87 0.97
N PHE A 111 19.67 4.28 1.73
CA PHE A 111 19.73 5.50 2.53
C PHE A 111 20.83 5.41 3.61
N GLY A 112 20.92 4.30 4.33
CA GLY A 112 21.96 4.08 5.34
C GLY A 112 23.36 4.22 4.74
N ILE A 113 23.60 3.63 3.57
CA ILE A 113 24.85 3.80 2.83
C ILE A 113 25.08 5.28 2.49
N ALA A 114 24.12 5.98 1.88
CA ALA A 114 24.24 7.39 1.50
C ALA A 114 24.46 8.33 2.70
N HIS A 115 23.88 8.03 3.87
CA HIS A 115 24.06 8.79 5.09
C HIS A 115 25.42 8.56 5.75
N ASN A 116 25.99 7.36 5.59
CA ASN A 116 27.30 6.99 6.12
C ASN A 116 28.49 7.40 5.23
N PHE A 117 28.22 7.95 4.03
CA PHE A 117 29.22 8.53 3.13
C PHE A 117 29.63 9.98 3.51
N LYS A 118 29.31 10.43 4.72
CA LYS A 118 29.79 11.70 5.28
C LYS A 118 31.00 11.52 6.17
#